data_AF-A0A1E3JVS2-F1
#
_entry.id   AF-A0A1E3JVS2-F1
#
_cell.length_a   1.000
_cell.length_b   1.000
_cell.length_c   1.000
_cell.angle_alpha   90.00
_cell.angle_beta   90.00
_cell.angle_gamma   90.00
#
_symmetry.space_group_name_H-M   'P 1'
#
loop_
_entity.id
_entity.type
_entity.pdbx_description
1 polymer ?
#
loop_
_entity_poly.entity_id
_entity_poly.type
_entity_poly.pdbx_seq_one_letter_code
_entity_poly.pdbx_strand_id
1 'polypeptide(L)'
;MPASTPLYALAAAIMSGVALGAADHWILTHAQTIALARMDPIVNPSAISTHVHNIVGASNFDITLNSVSDQLNAACSSTIVNADISNYWAPQLYYHHQNVTFSPIMSGTRVYYFTKGTEVKPFPQGLRMIAGAATTRDLSDTKAFGVRISCDHGEDGFYLPNGTTHPGGCSLISTATYFPSCGLSTGDLDSTDHFSHMAWPQSYNGTVLVDDANGQYCPDTHPLKYPTIFAQWNYYLDDNQPWRNDEGTIVFSNGDTLGSSMHADFVNGWTPDVLADAISQCGDGNGPEEDLTACAPLAKSTNEDVGLQRPIDKLPGCNPLWTADVATKPTCDETASDPSMFGPNVLFENLIYRWHVPMAAAFVTITSDLAGLTPSLGNTGDSRLVAWGSEGSDTSRMTVGTLEEIIAGAVGAANGSSSTAESSTASTTASTASDVSSTLASATATQTSSESTAWISSEGGDSASTSLMTSASVSAACKTIT
;
A
#
# COMPACT_ATOMS: atom_id res chain seq x y z
N MET A 1 43.08 17.93 52.03
CA MET A 1 43.72 16.79 51.35
C MET A 1 44.03 15.72 52.39
N PRO A 2 43.87 14.42 52.11
CA PRO A 2 43.68 13.81 50.80
C PRO A 2 42.23 13.40 50.52
N ALA A 3 41.90 13.47 49.23
CA ALA A 3 40.65 13.06 48.62
C ALA A 3 40.66 11.54 48.41
N SER A 4 39.52 10.90 48.65
CA SER A 4 39.25 9.53 48.23
C SER A 4 38.93 9.54 46.74
N THR A 5 39.90 9.13 45.93
CA THR A 5 39.75 8.83 44.50
C THR A 5 38.92 7.53 44.34
N PRO A 6 37.78 7.55 43.63
CA PRO A 6 37.23 6.32 43.09
C PRO A 6 38.02 5.95 41.82
N LEU A 7 38.48 4.70 41.77
CA LEU A 7 39.03 4.08 40.57
C LEU A 7 37.97 4.12 39.46
N TYR A 8 38.17 4.97 38.45
CA TYR A 8 37.54 4.78 37.15
C TYR A 8 38.33 3.68 36.43
N ALA A 9 37.87 2.43 36.58
CA ALA A 9 38.30 1.36 35.71
C ALA A 9 37.80 1.69 34.30
N LEU A 10 38.76 1.82 33.39
CA LEU A 10 38.60 2.05 31.97
C LEU A 10 37.81 0.89 31.36
N ALA A 11 36.48 1.01 31.28
CA ALA A 11 35.67 0.17 30.40
C ALA A 11 35.91 0.71 28.99
N ALA A 12 36.93 0.16 28.32
CA ALA A 12 37.04 0.28 26.87
C ALA A 12 35.74 -0.27 26.30
N ALA A 13 34.92 0.62 25.72
CA ALA A 13 33.79 0.26 24.91
C ALA A 13 34.32 -0.54 23.72
N ILE A 14 34.31 -1.87 23.86
CA ILE A 14 34.22 -2.74 22.69
C ILE A 14 32.83 -2.43 22.14
N MET A 15 32.76 -1.49 21.21
CA MET A 15 31.71 -1.48 20.20
C MET A 15 31.88 -2.79 19.42
N SER A 16 31.40 -3.88 20.01
CA SER A 16 31.06 -5.07 19.26
C SER A 16 30.04 -4.58 18.27
N GLY A 17 30.45 -4.52 17.00
CA GLY A 17 29.55 -4.20 15.91
C GLY A 17 28.30 -5.04 16.12
N VAL A 18 27.17 -4.36 16.33
CA VAL A 18 25.89 -4.93 15.96
C VAL A 18 26.10 -5.27 14.50
N ALA A 19 26.27 -6.56 14.20
CA ALA A 19 26.11 -6.99 12.83
C ALA A 19 24.71 -6.50 12.48
N LEU A 20 24.63 -5.45 11.67
CA LEU A 20 23.42 -5.08 10.98
C LEU A 20 22.96 -6.40 10.38
N GLY A 21 21.84 -6.94 10.90
CA GLY A 21 21.26 -8.14 10.33
C GLY A 21 21.17 -7.92 8.82
N ALA A 22 21.52 -8.93 8.03
CA ALA A 22 21.43 -8.80 6.59
C ALA A 22 19.99 -8.38 6.25
N ALA A 23 19.82 -7.35 5.41
CA ALA A 23 18.50 -6.83 5.09
C ALA A 23 17.62 -7.99 4.60
N ASP A 24 16.45 -8.19 5.17
CA ASP A 24 15.66 -9.42 5.01
C ASP A 24 14.19 -9.15 4.66
N HIS A 25 13.87 -7.91 4.32
CA HIS A 25 12.51 -7.48 4.11
C HIS A 25 12.39 -6.32 3.12
N TRP A 26 11.17 -6.13 2.64
CA TRP A 26 10.73 -4.90 2.01
C TRP A 26 9.53 -4.31 2.76
N ILE A 27 9.34 -3.00 2.61
CA ILE A 27 8.31 -2.23 3.31
C ILE A 27 7.44 -1.52 2.28
N LEU A 28 6.18 -1.91 2.22
CA LEU A 28 5.16 -1.10 1.55
C LEU A 28 4.87 0.11 2.43
N THR A 29 5.47 1.25 2.07
CA THR A 29 5.26 2.50 2.78
C THR A 29 3.99 3.19 2.29
N HIS A 30 3.36 3.98 3.16
CA HIS A 30 2.24 4.86 2.82
C HIS A 30 1.01 4.15 2.22
N ALA A 31 0.66 2.95 2.71
CA ALA A 31 -0.57 2.28 2.32
C ALA A 31 -1.78 3.09 2.83
N GLN A 32 -2.57 3.65 1.90
CA GLN A 32 -3.66 4.57 2.26
C GLN A 32 -4.91 3.81 2.71
N THR A 33 -5.61 4.35 3.70
CA THR A 33 -6.93 3.85 4.12
C THR A 33 -7.94 4.02 2.99
N ILE A 34 -8.51 2.91 2.51
CA ILE A 34 -9.56 2.90 1.50
C ILE A 34 -10.97 2.95 2.13
N ALA A 35 -11.10 2.45 3.36
CA ALA A 35 -12.35 2.49 4.11
C ALA A 35 -12.12 2.43 5.62
N LEU A 36 -12.93 3.21 6.36
CA LEU A 36 -13.19 3.01 7.78
C LEU A 36 -14.62 2.50 7.92
N ALA A 37 -14.79 1.18 8.05
CA ALA A 37 -16.13 0.58 8.00
C ALA A 37 -16.23 -0.69 8.84
N ARG A 38 -17.47 -1.06 9.19
CA ARG A 38 -17.78 -2.32 9.86
C ARG A 38 -17.88 -3.46 8.85
N MET A 39 -16.78 -3.75 8.18
CA MET A 39 -16.68 -4.79 7.16
C MET A 39 -15.58 -5.77 7.55
N ASP A 40 -15.92 -7.06 7.52
CA ASP A 40 -15.01 -8.15 7.83
C ASP A 40 -15.48 -9.40 7.06
N PRO A 41 -14.98 -9.60 5.83
CA PRO A 41 -15.42 -10.70 5.00
C PRO A 41 -14.92 -12.08 5.48
N ILE A 42 -13.96 -12.14 6.41
CA ILE A 42 -13.48 -13.42 6.97
C ILE A 42 -14.39 -13.86 8.12
N VAL A 43 -14.57 -13.00 9.14
CA VAL A 43 -15.31 -13.34 10.37
C VAL A 43 -16.82 -13.15 10.22
N ASN A 44 -17.24 -12.13 9.47
CA ASN A 44 -18.65 -11.78 9.27
C ASN A 44 -19.01 -11.74 7.78
N PRO A 45 -18.85 -12.84 7.03
CA PRO A 45 -19.09 -12.87 5.60
C PRO A 45 -20.53 -12.46 5.29
N SER A 46 -20.69 -11.44 4.44
CA SER A 46 -21.98 -10.88 4.02
C SER A 46 -22.81 -10.29 5.17
N ALA A 47 -22.18 -9.94 6.29
CA ALA A 47 -22.80 -9.32 7.45
C ALA A 47 -21.96 -8.16 7.98
N ILE A 48 -22.63 -7.19 8.60
CA ILE A 48 -21.96 -6.04 9.21
C ILE A 48 -21.14 -6.50 10.42
N SER A 49 -19.85 -6.16 10.44
CA SER A 49 -18.97 -6.49 11.56
C SER A 49 -19.41 -5.79 12.85
N THR A 50 -19.07 -6.37 13.98
CA THR A 50 -19.38 -5.83 15.31
C THR A 50 -18.66 -4.50 15.61
N HIS A 51 -17.55 -4.22 14.92
CA HIS A 51 -16.74 -3.02 15.13
C HIS A 51 -16.11 -2.51 13.82
N VAL A 52 -15.56 -1.29 13.85
CA VAL A 52 -15.02 -0.61 12.67
C VAL A 52 -13.58 -1.05 12.43
N HIS A 53 -13.28 -1.42 11.19
CA HIS A 53 -11.92 -1.68 10.73
C HIS A 53 -11.37 -0.52 9.90
N ASN A 54 -10.06 -0.35 9.97
CA ASN A 54 -9.27 0.46 9.07
C ASN A 54 -8.70 -0.42 7.97
N ILE A 55 -9.19 -0.23 6.75
CA ILE A 55 -8.93 -1.13 5.62
C ILE A 55 -7.98 -0.43 4.65
N VAL A 56 -6.94 -1.15 4.21
CA VAL A 56 -5.98 -0.75 3.17
C VAL A 56 -5.85 -1.87 2.12
N GLY A 57 -5.35 -1.53 0.93
CA GLY A 57 -5.08 -2.48 -0.16
C GLY A 57 -6.01 -2.31 -1.35
N ALA A 58 -6.44 -3.42 -1.94
CA ALA A 58 -7.26 -3.46 -3.14
C ALA A 58 -8.62 -2.75 -3.02
N SER A 59 -8.98 -2.04 -4.09
CA SER A 59 -10.18 -1.19 -4.23
C SER A 59 -11.52 -1.93 -4.33
N ASN A 60 -11.50 -3.24 -4.55
CA ASN A 60 -12.67 -4.12 -4.64
C ASN A 60 -12.96 -4.83 -3.30
N PHE A 61 -12.49 -4.29 -2.18
CA PHE A 61 -12.82 -4.80 -0.86
C PHE A 61 -14.33 -4.71 -0.61
N ASP A 62 -14.94 -5.81 -0.16
CA ASP A 62 -16.38 -5.91 0.05
C ASP A 62 -16.69 -6.66 1.37
N ILE A 63 -17.93 -6.55 1.83
CA ILE A 63 -18.46 -7.27 2.99
C ILE A 63 -18.53 -8.78 2.75
N THR A 64 -18.51 -9.20 1.48
CA THR A 64 -18.40 -10.59 1.07
C THR A 64 -16.97 -10.86 0.61
N LEU A 65 -16.40 -11.98 1.04
CA LEU A 65 -15.07 -12.35 0.61
C LEU A 65 -15.03 -12.59 -0.90
N ASN A 66 -14.11 -11.91 -1.57
CA ASN A 66 -13.89 -12.06 -3.00
C ASN A 66 -13.48 -13.49 -3.36
N SER A 67 -13.89 -13.95 -4.54
CA SER A 67 -13.21 -15.08 -5.17
C SER A 67 -11.77 -14.69 -5.51
N VAL A 68 -10.88 -15.67 -5.71
CA VAL A 68 -9.49 -15.40 -6.13
C VAL A 68 -9.45 -14.56 -7.40
N SER A 69 -10.29 -14.88 -8.40
CA SER A 69 -10.34 -14.11 -9.64
C SER A 69 -10.86 -12.69 -9.41
N ASP A 70 -11.87 -12.51 -8.56
CA ASP A 70 -12.42 -11.17 -8.30
C ASP A 70 -11.39 -10.32 -7.57
N GLN A 71 -10.70 -10.87 -6.56
CA GLN A 71 -9.62 -10.20 -5.84
C GLN A 71 -8.54 -9.71 -6.80
N LEU A 72 -8.12 -10.57 -7.74
CA LEU A 72 -7.09 -10.26 -8.72
C LEU A 72 -7.52 -9.24 -9.79
N ASN A 73 -8.82 -9.00 -9.93
CA ASN A 73 -9.40 -8.04 -10.86
C ASN A 73 -9.66 -6.66 -10.21
N ALA A 74 -9.06 -6.38 -9.05
CA ALA A 74 -9.15 -5.06 -8.43
C ALA A 74 -8.66 -3.97 -9.40
N ALA A 75 -9.39 -2.86 -9.50
CA ALA A 75 -9.04 -1.78 -10.42
C ALA A 75 -7.74 -1.05 -10.01
N CYS A 76 -7.45 -1.02 -8.72
CA CYS A 76 -6.25 -0.45 -8.13
C CYS A 76 -6.03 -0.96 -6.70
N SER A 77 -4.84 -0.71 -6.15
CA SER A 77 -4.46 -0.91 -4.76
C SER A 77 -4.08 0.42 -4.12
N SER A 78 -4.26 0.55 -2.81
CA SER A 78 -3.71 1.68 -2.04
C SER A 78 -2.26 1.48 -1.59
N THR A 79 -1.66 0.34 -1.92
CA THR A 79 -0.23 0.09 -1.75
C THR A 79 0.56 0.70 -2.92
N ILE A 80 1.84 0.96 -2.72
CA ILE A 80 2.73 1.54 -3.74
C ILE A 80 3.16 0.53 -4.82
N VAL A 81 3.00 -0.78 -4.58
CA VAL A 81 3.32 -1.84 -5.53
C VAL A 81 2.04 -2.34 -6.18
N ASN A 82 1.78 -1.94 -7.43
CA ASN A 82 0.54 -2.27 -8.14
C ASN A 82 0.27 -3.77 -8.27
N ALA A 83 1.32 -4.60 -8.24
CA ALA A 83 1.20 -6.06 -8.26
C ALA A 83 0.68 -6.66 -6.94
N ASP A 84 0.62 -5.86 -5.87
CA ASP A 84 0.04 -6.22 -4.58
C ASP A 84 -1.38 -5.64 -4.45
N ILE A 85 -2.36 -6.44 -4.87
CA ILE A 85 -3.80 -6.21 -4.67
C ILE A 85 -4.33 -7.05 -3.49
N SER A 86 -3.50 -7.25 -2.46
CA SER A 86 -3.95 -7.81 -1.18
C SER A 86 -4.80 -6.79 -0.41
N ASN A 87 -5.49 -7.26 0.63
CA ASN A 87 -6.16 -6.40 1.60
C ASN A 87 -5.67 -6.68 3.02
N TYR A 88 -5.61 -5.62 3.83
CA TYR A 88 -5.24 -5.67 5.24
C TYR A 88 -6.22 -4.81 6.01
N TRP A 89 -6.65 -5.29 7.16
CA TRP A 89 -7.47 -4.48 8.04
C TRP A 89 -7.23 -4.82 9.51
N ALA A 90 -7.48 -3.83 10.36
CA ALA A 90 -7.35 -3.94 11.81
C ALA A 90 -8.39 -3.03 12.49
N PRO A 91 -8.72 -3.23 13.78
CA PRO A 91 -9.62 -2.37 14.51
C PRO A 91 -9.18 -0.91 14.49
N GLN A 92 -10.07 -0.02 14.09
CA GLN A 92 -9.79 1.42 14.08
C GLN A 92 -9.64 1.95 15.51
N LEU A 93 -8.62 2.77 15.74
CA LEU A 93 -8.43 3.48 17.01
C LEU A 93 -9.24 4.78 17.05
N TYR A 94 -9.88 5.05 18.18
CA TYR A 94 -10.67 6.24 18.44
C TYR A 94 -10.09 7.02 19.62
N TYR A 95 -10.17 8.34 19.52
CA TYR A 95 -10.00 9.23 20.66
C TYR A 95 -11.32 9.36 21.40
N HIS A 96 -11.29 9.14 22.71
CA HIS A 96 -12.44 9.26 23.60
C HIS A 96 -12.43 10.64 24.26
N HIS A 97 -13.41 11.46 23.91
CA HIS A 97 -13.56 12.83 24.40
C HIS A 97 -14.08 12.86 25.84
N GLN A 98 -13.83 13.95 26.57
CA GLN A 98 -14.30 14.11 27.96
C GLN A 98 -15.84 14.14 28.07
N ASN A 99 -16.52 14.55 26.99
CA ASN A 99 -17.98 14.51 26.89
C ASN A 99 -18.52 13.12 26.49
N VAL A 100 -17.69 12.07 26.54
CA VAL A 100 -18.03 10.68 26.23
C VAL A 100 -18.45 10.47 24.76
N THR A 101 -17.93 11.31 23.88
CA THR A 101 -18.02 11.12 22.42
C THR A 101 -16.71 10.55 21.86
N PHE A 102 -16.73 10.08 20.62
CA PHE A 102 -15.58 9.41 20.01
C PHE A 102 -15.31 9.99 18.62
N SER A 103 -14.05 10.22 18.29
CA SER A 103 -13.59 10.57 16.94
C SER A 103 -12.51 9.59 16.49
N PRO A 104 -12.49 9.13 15.23
CA PRO A 104 -11.41 8.28 14.74
C PRO A 104 -10.08 9.06 14.79
N ILE A 105 -9.00 8.35 15.08
CA ILE A 105 -7.64 8.90 14.98
C ILE A 105 -7.11 8.56 13.59
N MET A 106 -6.56 9.55 12.90
CA MET A 106 -5.99 9.34 11.56
C MET A 106 -4.73 8.47 11.65
N SER A 107 -4.56 7.57 10.68
CA SER A 107 -3.42 6.66 10.64
C SER A 107 -2.67 6.67 9.32
N GLY A 108 -1.37 6.42 9.36
CA GLY A 108 -0.58 5.96 8.22
C GLY A 108 -0.24 4.48 8.36
N THR A 109 -0.40 3.69 7.29
CA THR A 109 -0.16 2.24 7.34
C THR A 109 1.13 1.85 6.63
N ARG A 110 1.89 0.93 7.24
CA ARG A 110 3.08 0.28 6.66
C ARG A 110 2.89 -1.23 6.73
N VAL A 111 3.29 -1.94 5.67
CA VAL A 111 3.27 -3.41 5.64
C VAL A 111 4.67 -3.91 5.30
N TYR A 112 5.22 -4.74 6.18
CA TYR A 112 6.53 -5.34 6.02
C TYR A 112 6.36 -6.79 5.60
N TYR A 113 7.23 -7.25 4.71
CA TYR A 113 7.36 -8.65 4.34
C TYR A 113 8.76 -9.12 4.65
N PHE A 114 8.90 -9.88 5.73
CA PHE A 114 10.19 -10.50 6.09
C PHE A 114 10.30 -11.86 5.41
N THR A 115 11.44 -12.12 4.80
CA THR A 115 11.73 -13.35 4.06
C THR A 115 12.81 -14.19 4.72
N LYS A 116 12.95 -14.13 6.05
CA LYS A 116 13.90 -14.96 6.79
C LYS A 116 13.65 -16.44 6.53
N GLY A 117 14.66 -17.15 6.04
CA GLY A 117 14.56 -18.56 5.71
C GLY A 117 15.23 -18.92 4.40
N THR A 118 15.58 -20.20 4.25
CA THR A 118 16.26 -20.69 3.05
C THR A 118 15.31 -21.13 1.94
N GLU A 119 14.02 -21.33 2.23
CA GLU A 119 13.03 -21.82 1.26
C GLU A 119 11.66 -21.13 1.45
N VAL A 120 11.67 -19.79 1.47
CA VAL A 120 10.44 -19.00 1.54
C VAL A 120 9.66 -19.13 0.22
N LYS A 121 8.38 -19.49 0.29
CA LYS A 121 7.46 -19.62 -0.84
C LYS A 121 6.58 -18.38 -0.96
N PRO A 122 6.14 -17.96 -2.16
CA PRO A 122 5.07 -16.96 -2.28
C PRO A 122 3.79 -17.48 -1.62
N PHE A 123 2.94 -16.57 -1.14
CA PHE A 123 1.62 -16.95 -0.62
C PHE A 123 0.77 -17.59 -1.72
N PRO A 124 0.04 -18.68 -1.45
CA PRO A 124 -0.93 -19.20 -2.39
C PRO A 124 -2.08 -18.19 -2.57
N GLN A 125 -2.63 -18.12 -3.78
CA GLN A 125 -3.71 -17.19 -4.10
C GLN A 125 -4.95 -17.50 -3.25
N GLY A 126 -5.55 -16.47 -2.66
CA GLY A 126 -6.70 -16.62 -1.75
C GLY A 126 -6.35 -17.06 -0.34
N LEU A 127 -5.06 -17.19 0.01
CA LEU A 127 -4.65 -17.32 1.41
C LEU A 127 -5.23 -16.16 2.22
N ARG A 128 -5.82 -16.47 3.36
CA ARG A 128 -6.35 -15.49 4.29
C ARG A 128 -5.91 -15.81 5.70
N MET A 129 -5.61 -14.79 6.49
CA MET A 129 -5.09 -14.98 7.83
C MET A 129 -5.74 -13.99 8.79
N ILE A 130 -5.95 -14.44 10.02
CA ILE A 130 -6.25 -13.59 11.17
C ILE A 130 -5.16 -13.81 12.20
N ALA A 131 -4.64 -12.73 12.78
CA ALA A 131 -3.71 -12.79 13.90
C ALA A 131 -4.13 -11.78 14.98
N GLY A 132 -3.92 -12.12 16.25
CA GLY A 132 -4.32 -11.31 17.40
C GLY A 132 -5.49 -11.90 18.20
N ALA A 133 -6.02 -11.10 19.11
CA ALA A 133 -6.87 -11.57 20.20
C ALA A 133 -8.26 -10.91 20.22
N ALA A 134 -8.96 -10.88 19.07
CA ALA A 134 -10.26 -10.23 18.94
C ALA A 134 -11.31 -10.65 20.00
N THR A 135 -11.25 -11.92 20.46
CA THR A 135 -12.25 -12.53 21.36
C THR A 135 -11.72 -12.85 22.75
N THR A 136 -10.47 -12.52 23.06
CA THR A 136 -9.84 -12.85 24.35
C THR A 136 -9.01 -11.69 24.87
N ARG A 137 -8.82 -11.63 26.19
CA ARG A 137 -7.85 -10.72 26.83
C ARG A 137 -6.62 -11.47 27.33
N ASP A 138 -6.56 -12.78 27.08
CA ASP A 138 -5.44 -13.62 27.43
C ASP A 138 -4.32 -13.45 26.40
N LEU A 139 -3.33 -12.64 26.75
CA LEU A 139 -2.17 -12.39 25.91
C LEU A 139 -1.16 -13.56 25.92
N SER A 140 -1.41 -14.60 26.72
CA SER A 140 -0.66 -15.87 26.62
C SER A 140 -1.24 -16.81 25.56
N ASP A 141 -2.41 -16.48 24.98
CA ASP A 141 -2.95 -17.19 23.83
C ASP A 141 -2.00 -17.04 22.64
N THR A 142 -1.69 -18.15 21.98
CA THR A 142 -0.82 -18.16 20.81
C THR A 142 -1.37 -17.28 19.69
N LYS A 143 -2.68 -17.07 19.59
CA LYS A 143 -3.28 -16.13 18.63
C LYS A 143 -2.79 -14.69 18.84
N ALA A 144 -2.53 -14.29 20.08
CA ALA A 144 -2.08 -12.95 20.44
C ALA A 144 -0.57 -12.72 20.23
N PHE A 145 0.20 -13.77 19.94
CA PHE A 145 1.67 -13.74 20.01
C PHE A 145 2.32 -12.68 19.09
N GLY A 146 1.69 -12.39 17.94
CA GLY A 146 2.18 -11.40 16.98
C GLY A 146 1.82 -9.94 17.28
N VAL A 147 0.98 -9.65 18.28
CA VAL A 147 0.52 -8.28 18.58
C VAL A 147 1.67 -7.42 19.10
N ARG A 148 1.81 -6.21 18.55
CA ARG A 148 2.79 -5.20 18.98
C ARG A 148 2.11 -3.85 19.06
N ILE A 149 2.17 -3.19 20.21
CA ILE A 149 1.67 -1.84 20.42
C ILE A 149 2.78 -1.01 21.04
N SER A 150 3.06 0.15 20.44
CA SER A 150 4.13 1.04 20.89
C SER A 150 3.72 2.50 20.89
N CYS A 151 4.43 3.28 21.70
CA CYS A 151 4.32 4.73 21.83
C CYS A 151 5.64 5.37 21.35
N ASP A 152 5.59 6.26 20.36
CA ASP A 152 6.77 6.97 19.82
C ASP A 152 7.94 6.06 19.43
N HIS A 153 7.62 4.90 18.85
CA HIS A 153 8.58 3.86 18.44
C HIS A 153 9.38 3.22 19.60
N GLY A 154 8.95 3.42 20.85
CA GLY A 154 9.48 2.77 22.05
C GLY A 154 8.61 1.62 22.54
N GLU A 155 9.28 0.54 22.97
CA GLU A 155 8.79 -0.70 23.62
C GLU A 155 7.59 -1.41 22.95
N ASP A 156 7.89 -2.60 22.41
CA ASP A 156 6.97 -3.59 21.82
C ASP A 156 6.08 -4.24 22.89
N GLY A 157 5.08 -3.48 23.38
CA GLY A 157 4.09 -3.97 24.33
C GLY A 157 2.90 -4.65 23.67
N PHE A 158 1.96 -5.10 24.49
CA PHE A 158 0.64 -5.61 24.06
C PHE A 158 -0.49 -4.65 24.45
N TYR A 159 -0.15 -3.53 25.09
CA TYR A 159 -1.11 -2.64 25.71
C TYR A 159 -1.07 -1.26 25.08
N LEU A 160 -2.24 -0.64 24.95
CA LEU A 160 -2.36 0.76 24.57
C LEU A 160 -1.70 1.64 25.64
N PRO A 161 -1.00 2.72 25.24
CA PRO A 161 -0.46 3.69 26.19
C PRO A 161 -1.61 4.38 26.94
N ASN A 162 -1.35 4.75 28.20
CA ASN A 162 -2.28 5.48 29.06
C ASN A 162 -1.55 6.47 29.96
N GLY A 163 -2.28 7.29 30.71
CA GLY A 163 -1.68 8.30 31.60
C GLY A 163 -0.73 7.76 32.66
N THR A 164 -0.84 6.48 33.02
CA THR A 164 0.02 5.83 34.02
C THR A 164 1.36 5.41 33.42
N THR A 165 1.33 4.77 32.26
CA THR A 165 2.51 4.19 31.58
C THR A 165 3.26 5.22 30.75
N HIS A 166 2.54 6.19 30.19
CA HIS A 166 3.07 7.23 29.31
C HIS A 166 2.59 8.61 29.77
N PRO A 167 3.07 9.08 30.93
CA PRO A 167 2.75 10.42 31.41
C PRO A 167 3.32 11.46 30.45
N GLY A 168 2.45 12.30 29.89
CA GLY A 168 2.81 13.25 28.82
C GLY A 168 2.37 12.82 27.43
N GLY A 169 1.96 11.56 27.26
CA GLY A 169 1.37 11.04 26.03
C GLY A 169 2.37 10.58 24.98
N CYS A 170 1.82 10.30 23.80
CA CYS A 170 2.53 9.81 22.62
C CYS A 170 2.26 10.76 21.46
N SER A 171 3.29 11.08 20.67
CA SER A 171 3.12 11.79 19.40
C SER A 171 2.61 10.85 18.30
N LEU A 172 2.95 9.55 18.41
CA LEU A 172 2.54 8.46 17.53
C LEU A 172 2.20 7.22 18.37
N ILE A 173 1.08 6.59 18.04
CA ILE A 173 0.68 5.29 18.59
C ILE A 173 0.71 4.28 17.46
N SER A 174 1.61 3.31 17.53
CA SER A 174 1.70 2.24 16.54
C SER A 174 0.98 1.01 17.05
N THR A 175 -0.02 0.53 16.31
CA THR A 175 -0.62 -0.79 16.54
C THR A 175 -0.24 -1.68 15.37
N ALA A 176 0.36 -2.83 15.66
CA ALA A 176 0.85 -3.72 14.64
C ALA A 176 0.63 -5.19 15.00
N THR A 177 0.68 -6.03 13.99
CA THR A 177 0.50 -7.46 14.15
C THR A 177 1.38 -8.20 13.16
N TYR A 178 2.21 -9.10 13.67
CA TYR A 178 2.81 -10.16 12.88
C TYR A 178 1.76 -11.22 12.55
N PHE A 179 1.80 -11.75 11.35
CA PHE A 179 1.02 -12.92 10.97
C PHE A 179 1.87 -14.19 11.07
N PRO A 180 1.27 -15.34 11.46
CA PRO A 180 1.96 -16.63 11.38
C PRO A 180 2.37 -16.90 9.92
N SER A 181 3.55 -17.46 9.70
CA SER A 181 4.13 -17.60 8.35
C SER A 181 4.55 -19.02 8.00
N CYS A 182 4.03 -20.01 8.74
CA CYS A 182 4.20 -21.42 8.46
C CYS A 182 2.85 -22.04 8.12
N GLY A 183 2.69 -22.55 6.90
CA GLY A 183 1.45 -23.19 6.42
C GLY A 183 1.52 -24.72 6.42
N LEU A 184 0.35 -25.35 6.38
CA LEU A 184 0.22 -26.80 6.24
C LEU A 184 0.87 -27.31 4.95
N SER A 185 1.39 -28.54 4.96
CA SER A 185 1.97 -29.19 3.77
C SER A 185 0.98 -29.34 2.59
N THR A 186 -0.32 -29.28 2.87
CA THR A 186 -1.41 -29.28 1.89
C THR A 186 -1.57 -27.95 1.17
N GLY A 187 -1.01 -26.86 1.70
CA GLY A 187 -1.19 -25.51 1.16
C GLY A 187 -2.59 -24.94 1.37
N ASP A 188 -3.29 -25.38 2.41
CA ASP A 188 -4.65 -24.93 2.72
C ASP A 188 -4.70 -23.40 2.90
N LEU A 189 -5.71 -22.77 2.27
CA LEU A 189 -5.86 -21.31 2.24
C LEU A 189 -6.53 -20.75 3.50
N ASP A 190 -7.20 -21.62 4.27
CA ASP A 190 -7.95 -21.30 5.48
C ASP A 190 -8.30 -22.58 6.25
N SER A 191 -8.76 -22.42 7.50
CA SER A 191 -9.32 -23.48 8.34
C SER A 191 -10.69 -23.05 8.87
N THR A 192 -11.50 -23.99 9.37
CA THR A 192 -12.83 -23.67 9.94
C THR A 192 -12.76 -22.68 11.11
N ASP A 193 -11.64 -22.66 11.84
CA ASP A 193 -11.40 -21.72 12.92
C ASP A 193 -10.61 -20.48 12.51
N HIS A 194 -10.17 -20.37 11.25
CA HIS A 194 -9.29 -19.33 10.70
C HIS A 194 -7.88 -19.25 11.28
N PHE A 195 -7.47 -20.19 12.14
CA PHE A 195 -6.14 -20.18 12.77
C PHE A 195 -5.34 -21.45 12.47
N SER A 196 -5.94 -22.63 12.52
CA SER A 196 -5.21 -23.91 12.49
C SER A 196 -4.55 -24.29 11.16
N HIS A 197 -4.78 -23.52 10.09
CA HIS A 197 -4.08 -23.70 8.81
C HIS A 197 -2.70 -23.03 8.78
N MET A 198 -2.40 -22.19 9.78
CA MET A 198 -1.13 -21.49 9.96
C MET A 198 -0.53 -21.76 11.34
N ALA A 199 0.79 -21.64 11.44
CA ALA A 199 1.54 -21.69 12.69
C ALA A 199 2.61 -20.61 12.75
N TRP A 200 3.01 -20.27 13.98
CA TRP A 200 4.14 -19.37 14.21
C TRP A 200 5.44 -20.03 13.76
N PRO A 201 6.33 -19.27 13.10
CA PRO A 201 7.67 -19.74 12.86
C PRO A 201 8.47 -19.78 14.16
N GLN A 202 9.63 -20.42 14.09
CA GLN A 202 10.49 -20.70 15.22
C GLN A 202 11.91 -20.20 14.94
N SER A 203 12.61 -19.84 16.01
CA SER A 203 14.02 -19.48 16.01
C SER A 203 14.75 -20.30 17.07
N TYR A 204 16.06 -20.49 16.89
CA TYR A 204 16.87 -21.12 17.92
C TYR A 204 17.16 -20.13 19.06
N ASN A 205 16.74 -20.49 20.27
CA ASN A 205 17.25 -19.92 21.51
C ASN A 205 18.28 -20.89 22.10
N GLY A 206 19.56 -20.65 21.81
CA GLY A 206 20.62 -21.60 22.07
C GLY A 206 20.48 -22.84 21.18
N THR A 207 20.03 -23.96 21.75
CA THR A 207 19.83 -25.22 21.02
C THR A 207 18.37 -25.64 20.89
N VAL A 208 17.43 -24.84 21.40
CA VAL A 208 16.01 -25.16 21.43
C VAL A 208 15.27 -24.24 20.48
N LEU A 209 14.37 -24.80 19.67
CA LEU A 209 13.44 -24.01 18.87
C LEU A 209 12.38 -23.41 19.78
N VAL A 210 12.18 -22.11 19.67
CA VAL A 210 11.12 -21.37 20.35
C VAL A 210 10.34 -20.60 19.31
N ASP A 211 9.04 -20.43 19.54
CA ASP A 211 8.21 -19.60 18.68
C ASP A 211 8.77 -18.17 18.67
N ASP A 212 8.85 -17.61 17.47
CA ASP A 212 9.36 -16.28 17.19
C ASP A 212 8.49 -15.72 16.07
N ALA A 213 7.84 -14.57 16.30
CA ALA A 213 6.89 -14.00 15.36
C ALA A 213 7.52 -13.71 13.99
N ASN A 214 8.86 -13.51 13.95
CA ASN A 214 9.63 -13.38 12.73
C ASN A 214 10.78 -14.42 12.67
N GLY A 215 10.48 -15.65 13.08
CA GLY A 215 11.43 -16.77 13.07
C GLY A 215 11.71 -17.33 11.68
N GLN A 216 12.80 -18.11 11.59
CA GLN A 216 13.30 -18.65 10.33
C GLN A 216 12.75 -20.04 10.00
N TYR A 217 12.48 -20.86 11.01
CA TYR A 217 12.11 -22.26 10.87
C TYR A 217 10.61 -22.44 10.97
N CYS A 218 10.08 -23.46 10.32
CA CYS A 218 8.70 -23.88 10.51
C CYS A 218 8.62 -25.19 11.28
N PRO A 219 7.61 -25.37 12.15
CA PRO A 219 7.39 -26.64 12.81
C PRO A 219 6.97 -27.71 11.79
N ASP A 220 7.25 -28.98 12.09
CA ASP A 220 6.93 -30.12 11.20
C ASP A 220 5.44 -30.22 10.85
N THR A 221 4.56 -29.67 11.69
CA THR A 221 3.11 -29.63 11.44
C THR A 221 2.73 -28.66 10.32
N HIS A 222 3.55 -27.63 10.07
CA HIS A 222 3.30 -26.57 9.10
C HIS A 222 4.57 -26.25 8.28
N PRO A 223 5.07 -27.17 7.46
CA PRO A 223 6.41 -27.07 6.88
C PRO A 223 6.55 -26.01 5.76
N LEU A 224 5.46 -25.40 5.27
CA LEU A 224 5.55 -24.41 4.19
C LEU A 224 5.87 -23.03 4.77
N LYS A 225 7.10 -22.55 4.58
CA LYS A 225 7.50 -21.19 4.98
C LYS A 225 7.02 -20.15 3.96
N TYR A 226 6.28 -19.16 4.41
CA TYR A 226 5.89 -17.97 3.64
C TYR A 226 6.60 -16.72 4.19
N PRO A 227 6.54 -15.55 3.51
CA PRO A 227 6.97 -14.31 4.10
C PRO A 227 6.20 -14.04 5.40
N THR A 228 6.89 -13.54 6.42
CA THR A 228 6.23 -13.04 7.62
C THR A 228 5.73 -11.63 7.35
N ILE A 229 4.42 -11.43 7.42
CA ILE A 229 3.82 -10.09 7.34
C ILE A 229 3.89 -9.44 8.71
N PHE A 230 4.32 -8.18 8.76
CA PHE A 230 4.07 -7.28 9.89
C PHE A 230 3.32 -6.07 9.38
N ALA A 231 2.04 -5.98 9.71
CA ALA A 231 1.18 -4.86 9.32
C ALA A 231 1.07 -3.88 10.49
N GLN A 232 1.35 -2.59 10.24
CA GLN A 232 1.42 -1.54 11.24
C GLN A 232 0.54 -0.35 10.85
N TRP A 233 -0.35 0.06 11.75
CA TRP A 233 -1.10 1.30 11.69
C TRP A 233 -0.53 2.30 12.69
N ASN A 234 0.00 3.41 12.19
CA ASN A 234 0.59 4.50 12.96
C ASN A 234 -0.44 5.61 13.12
N TYR A 235 -1.00 5.76 14.31
CA TYR A 235 -2.03 6.75 14.64
C TYR A 235 -1.39 8.03 15.19
N TYR A 236 -1.87 9.18 14.72
CA TYR A 236 -1.36 10.51 15.09
C TYR A 236 -2.47 11.31 15.76
N LEU A 237 -2.24 11.71 17.01
CA LEU A 237 -3.13 12.63 17.72
C LEU A 237 -2.91 14.06 17.21
N ASP A 238 -4.00 14.80 17.04
CA ASP A 238 -3.97 16.22 16.66
C ASP A 238 -4.32 17.14 17.85
N ASP A 239 -4.25 18.46 17.61
CA ASP A 239 -4.53 19.49 18.62
C ASP A 239 -5.96 19.40 19.23
N ASN A 240 -6.92 18.82 18.53
CA ASN A 240 -8.29 18.57 19.02
C ASN A 240 -8.43 17.23 19.75
N GLN A 241 -7.37 16.42 19.79
CA GLN A 241 -7.30 15.12 20.46
C GLN A 241 -6.20 15.13 21.54
N PRO A 242 -6.20 16.09 22.49
CA PRO A 242 -5.12 16.26 23.44
C PRO A 242 -5.00 15.05 24.37
N TRP A 243 -3.78 14.62 24.65
CA TRP A 243 -3.55 13.56 25.62
C TRP A 243 -4.09 13.92 27.01
N ARG A 244 -4.94 13.08 27.60
CA ARG A 244 -5.65 13.44 28.85
C ARG A 244 -4.98 12.90 30.12
N ASN A 245 -3.84 12.22 30.02
CA ASN A 245 -3.16 11.56 31.15
C ASN A 245 -4.11 10.72 32.02
N ASP A 246 -5.12 10.09 31.40
CA ASP A 246 -6.06 9.17 32.04
C ASP A 246 -6.05 7.79 31.37
N GLU A 247 -6.80 6.85 31.95
CA GLU A 247 -7.11 5.59 31.30
C GLU A 247 -8.19 5.80 30.23
N GLY A 248 -8.01 5.21 29.06
CA GLY A 248 -9.02 5.25 27.99
C GLY A 248 -9.15 6.60 27.28
N THR A 249 -8.08 7.40 27.20
CA THR A 249 -7.95 8.51 26.23
C THR A 249 -8.10 7.98 24.80
N ILE A 250 -7.56 6.80 24.54
CA ILE A 250 -7.65 6.07 23.26
C ILE A 250 -8.33 4.73 23.47
N VAL A 251 -9.09 4.28 22.48
CA VAL A 251 -9.90 3.07 22.55
C VAL A 251 -10.03 2.44 21.17
N PHE A 252 -9.92 1.13 21.07
CA PHE A 252 -10.25 0.44 19.82
C PHE A 252 -11.75 0.49 19.54
N SER A 253 -12.14 0.36 18.28
CA SER A 253 -13.54 0.44 17.82
C SER A 253 -14.47 -0.63 18.43
N ASN A 254 -13.91 -1.69 19.02
CA ASN A 254 -14.64 -2.70 19.79
C ASN A 254 -14.82 -2.33 21.28
N GLY A 255 -14.38 -1.14 21.69
CA GLY A 255 -14.45 -0.64 23.06
C GLY A 255 -13.27 -1.01 23.95
N ASP A 256 -12.20 -1.60 23.40
CA ASP A 256 -11.03 -1.98 24.18
C ASP A 256 -10.08 -0.81 24.46
N THR A 257 -9.98 -0.43 25.73
CA THR A 257 -9.06 0.62 26.22
C THR A 257 -7.71 0.07 26.66
N LEU A 258 -7.55 -1.25 26.73
CA LEU A 258 -6.29 -1.89 27.17
C LEU A 258 -5.41 -2.25 25.99
N GLY A 259 -5.99 -2.56 24.83
CA GLY A 259 -5.27 -2.97 23.63
C GLY A 259 -5.15 -4.48 23.44
N SER A 260 -5.52 -5.28 24.43
CA SER A 260 -5.34 -6.74 24.38
C SER A 260 -6.22 -7.44 23.36
N SER A 261 -7.22 -6.77 22.80
CA SER A 261 -8.05 -7.28 21.69
C SER A 261 -7.52 -6.92 20.30
N MET A 262 -6.34 -6.31 20.21
CA MET A 262 -5.70 -6.00 18.94
C MET A 262 -5.59 -7.25 18.07
N HIS A 263 -5.95 -7.09 16.81
CA HIS A 263 -5.83 -8.09 15.78
C HIS A 263 -5.67 -7.40 14.42
N ALA A 264 -5.28 -8.19 13.44
CA ALA A 264 -5.30 -7.80 12.05
C ALA A 264 -5.63 -9.00 11.18
N ASP A 265 -6.11 -8.68 10.01
CA ASP A 265 -6.59 -9.62 9.02
C ASP A 265 -5.89 -9.34 7.68
N PHE A 266 -5.74 -10.40 6.90
CA PHE A 266 -5.06 -10.36 5.61
C PHE A 266 -5.75 -11.27 4.62
N VAL A 267 -5.87 -10.81 3.37
CA VAL A 267 -6.21 -11.63 2.21
C VAL A 267 -5.18 -11.39 1.13
N ASN A 268 -4.54 -12.46 0.66
CA ASN A 268 -3.53 -12.41 -0.38
C ASN A 268 -4.14 -12.06 -1.74
N GLY A 269 -3.58 -11.02 -2.37
CA GLY A 269 -3.83 -10.65 -3.75
C GLY A 269 -2.55 -10.41 -4.55
N TRP A 270 -1.38 -10.89 -4.10
CA TRP A 270 -0.17 -10.75 -4.91
C TRP A 270 -0.31 -11.43 -6.26
N THR A 271 0.20 -10.75 -7.29
CA THR A 271 0.55 -11.42 -8.55
C THR A 271 1.61 -12.48 -8.26
N PRO A 272 1.32 -13.78 -8.51
CA PRO A 272 2.17 -14.86 -8.03
C PRO A 272 3.63 -14.76 -8.47
N ASP A 273 3.85 -14.45 -9.75
CA ASP A 273 5.20 -14.37 -10.31
C ASP A 273 6.00 -13.20 -9.73
N VAL A 274 5.34 -12.06 -9.48
CA VAL A 274 6.01 -10.88 -8.90
C VAL A 274 6.47 -11.15 -7.47
N LEU A 275 5.62 -11.75 -6.64
CA LEU A 275 6.00 -12.10 -5.27
C LEU A 275 7.10 -13.17 -5.25
N ALA A 276 6.99 -14.19 -6.10
CA ALA A 276 8.00 -15.23 -6.22
C ALA A 276 9.37 -14.65 -6.64
N ASP A 277 9.37 -13.79 -7.65
CA ASP A 277 10.57 -13.10 -8.12
C ASP A 277 11.15 -12.18 -7.03
N ALA A 278 10.31 -11.42 -6.32
CA ALA A 278 10.74 -10.54 -5.23
C ALA A 278 11.41 -11.32 -4.10
N ILE A 279 10.81 -12.45 -3.68
CA ILE A 279 11.42 -13.35 -2.68
C ILE A 279 12.76 -13.88 -3.18
N SER A 280 12.85 -14.30 -4.44
CA SER A 280 14.07 -14.89 -4.98
C SER A 280 15.20 -13.88 -5.19
N GLN A 281 14.89 -12.65 -5.57
CA GLN A 281 15.89 -11.63 -5.97
C GLN A 281 16.21 -10.65 -4.83
N CYS A 282 15.27 -10.46 -3.91
CA CYS A 282 15.30 -9.43 -2.88
C CYS A 282 14.94 -10.00 -1.50
N GLY A 283 15.10 -11.31 -1.31
CA GLY A 283 14.80 -12.02 -0.08
C GLY A 283 15.86 -11.87 1.01
N ASP A 284 16.01 -12.87 1.89
CA ASP A 284 16.93 -12.84 3.04
C ASP A 284 18.36 -12.44 2.65
N GLY A 285 18.89 -11.43 3.33
CA GLY A 285 20.17 -10.77 3.03
C GLY A 285 20.20 -9.80 1.85
N ASN A 286 19.09 -9.68 1.12
CA ASN A 286 18.89 -8.80 -0.02
C ASN A 286 17.58 -7.99 0.12
N GLY A 287 17.07 -7.75 1.31
CA GLY A 287 15.91 -6.87 1.52
C GLY A 287 16.18 -5.46 0.99
N PRO A 288 15.25 -4.83 0.23
CA PRO A 288 15.37 -3.44 -0.18
C PRO A 288 14.85 -2.44 0.87
N GLU A 289 14.34 -2.94 2.01
CA GLU A 289 13.71 -2.12 3.06
C GLU A 289 12.61 -1.22 2.46
N GLU A 290 12.68 0.09 2.68
CA GLU A 290 11.73 1.06 2.11
C GLU A 290 12.07 1.50 0.67
N ASP A 291 13.28 1.24 0.19
CA ASP A 291 13.69 1.52 -1.19
C ASP A 291 13.25 0.38 -2.12
N LEU A 292 11.94 0.20 -2.28
CA LEU A 292 11.35 -0.84 -3.13
C LEU A 292 11.89 -0.84 -4.56
N THR A 293 12.39 0.30 -5.00
CA THR A 293 12.93 0.51 -6.32
C THR A 293 14.29 -0.21 -6.50
N ALA A 294 15.03 -0.45 -5.42
CA ALA A 294 16.22 -1.33 -5.41
C ALA A 294 15.91 -2.82 -5.66
N CYS A 295 14.63 -3.19 -5.78
CA CYS A 295 14.19 -4.55 -6.09
C CYS A 295 13.44 -4.59 -7.43
N ALA A 296 14.06 -5.16 -8.46
CA ALA A 296 13.53 -5.16 -9.82
C ALA A 296 12.08 -5.69 -9.97
N PRO A 297 11.66 -6.79 -9.31
CA PRO A 297 10.27 -7.24 -9.34
C PRO A 297 9.27 -6.25 -8.75
N LEU A 298 9.67 -5.48 -7.73
CA LEU A 298 8.84 -4.50 -7.03
C LEU A 298 8.84 -3.13 -7.73
N ALA A 299 9.84 -2.86 -8.56
CA ALA A 299 10.01 -1.59 -9.28
C ALA A 299 9.28 -1.53 -10.64
N LYS A 300 8.65 -2.63 -11.10
CA LYS A 300 8.03 -2.70 -12.43
C LYS A 300 6.91 -1.64 -12.56
N SER A 301 6.85 -0.99 -13.72
CA SER A 301 5.84 0.01 -14.07
C SER A 301 5.34 -0.18 -15.50
N THR A 302 4.19 0.40 -15.83
CA THR A 302 3.62 0.36 -17.18
C THR A 302 4.27 1.43 -18.08
N ASN A 303 4.39 1.12 -19.36
CA ASN A 303 4.73 2.14 -20.37
C ASN A 303 3.47 2.89 -20.81
N GLU A 304 2.98 3.77 -19.93
CA GLU A 304 1.77 4.55 -20.17
C GLU A 304 2.00 6.03 -19.82
N ASP A 305 1.61 6.93 -20.73
CA ASP A 305 1.68 8.37 -20.49
C ASP A 305 0.54 8.78 -19.56
N VAL A 306 0.86 8.86 -18.26
CA VAL A 306 -0.05 9.27 -17.19
C VAL A 306 -0.01 10.77 -16.90
N GLY A 307 0.71 11.55 -17.73
CA GLY A 307 0.82 13.00 -17.60
C GLY A 307 1.86 13.50 -16.59
N LEU A 308 2.78 12.63 -16.15
CA LEU A 308 3.91 13.02 -15.30
C LEU A 308 4.91 13.90 -16.08
N GLN A 309 5.12 13.61 -17.37
CA GLN A 309 6.05 14.36 -18.22
C GLN A 309 5.44 15.66 -18.76
N ARG A 310 4.20 15.58 -19.27
CA ARG A 310 3.51 16.65 -20.00
C ARG A 310 2.00 16.49 -19.84
N PRO A 311 1.18 17.51 -20.11
CA PRO A 311 -0.26 17.33 -20.20
C PRO A 311 -0.64 16.29 -21.26
N ILE A 312 -1.60 15.43 -20.93
CA ILE A 312 -2.14 14.37 -21.79
C ILE A 312 -3.49 14.76 -22.38
N ASP A 313 -3.76 14.28 -23.59
CA ASP A 313 -4.97 14.63 -24.35
C ASP A 313 -6.19 13.75 -24.00
N LYS A 314 -5.94 12.56 -23.43
CA LYS A 314 -6.96 11.63 -22.91
C LYS A 314 -6.45 10.95 -21.65
N LEU A 315 -7.36 10.57 -20.75
CA LEU A 315 -6.99 9.80 -19.57
C LEU A 315 -6.62 8.35 -19.96
N PRO A 316 -5.57 7.77 -19.34
CA PRO A 316 -5.21 6.36 -19.38
C PRO A 316 -6.39 5.40 -19.24
N GLY A 317 -6.24 4.18 -19.79
CA GLY A 317 -7.21 3.11 -19.57
C GLY A 317 -8.65 3.42 -20.03
N CYS A 318 -8.83 4.11 -21.17
CA CYS A 318 -10.16 4.28 -21.76
C CYS A 318 -11.14 5.07 -20.87
N ASN A 319 -10.67 6.13 -20.21
CA ASN A 319 -11.50 6.93 -19.28
C ASN A 319 -11.94 8.28 -19.90
N PRO A 320 -12.99 8.33 -20.74
CA PRO A 320 -13.54 9.59 -21.22
C PRO A 320 -14.10 10.41 -20.05
N LEU A 321 -14.07 11.74 -20.20
CA LEU A 321 -14.60 12.64 -19.18
C LEU A 321 -16.09 12.35 -18.96
N TRP A 322 -16.44 12.04 -17.72
CA TRP A 322 -17.80 11.79 -17.30
C TRP A 322 -18.34 13.02 -16.56
N THR A 323 -18.84 13.98 -17.34
CA THR A 323 -19.35 15.26 -16.84
C THR A 323 -20.79 15.16 -16.36
N ALA A 324 -21.25 16.15 -15.58
CA ALA A 324 -22.56 16.11 -14.93
C ALA A 324 -23.76 16.04 -15.90
N ASP A 325 -23.57 16.44 -17.16
CA ASP A 325 -24.54 16.36 -18.24
C ASP A 325 -24.61 14.98 -18.94
N VAL A 326 -23.69 14.07 -18.62
CA VAL A 326 -23.65 12.71 -19.16
C VAL A 326 -24.23 11.74 -18.13
N ALA A 327 -25.49 11.34 -18.31
CA ALA A 327 -26.24 10.52 -17.34
C ALA A 327 -25.68 9.10 -17.13
N THR A 328 -24.95 8.56 -18.11
CA THR A 328 -24.38 7.20 -18.08
C THR A 328 -22.89 7.26 -18.37
N LYS A 329 -22.05 6.62 -17.54
CA LYS A 329 -20.60 6.55 -17.77
C LYS A 329 -20.34 6.11 -19.22
N PRO A 330 -19.60 6.88 -20.04
CA PRO A 330 -19.38 6.50 -21.43
C PRO A 330 -18.63 5.18 -21.52
N THR A 331 -19.03 4.34 -22.47
CA THR A 331 -18.36 3.08 -22.78
C THR A 331 -17.08 3.34 -23.56
N CYS A 332 -16.08 2.46 -23.43
CA CYS A 332 -14.92 2.55 -24.32
C CYS A 332 -15.21 1.85 -25.65
N ASP A 333 -15.06 2.60 -26.74
CA ASP A 333 -15.16 2.08 -28.11
C ASP A 333 -13.80 1.57 -28.63
N GLU A 334 -12.69 1.88 -27.94
CA GLU A 334 -11.38 1.31 -28.23
C GLU A 334 -11.17 0.05 -27.39
N THR A 335 -10.69 -1.04 -28.01
CA THR A 335 -10.08 -2.15 -27.27
C THR A 335 -8.72 -1.68 -26.75
N ALA A 336 -8.71 -0.88 -25.67
CA ALA A 336 -7.47 -0.63 -24.95
C ALA A 336 -6.99 -1.96 -24.37
N SER A 337 -5.89 -2.47 -24.89
CA SER A 337 -5.17 -3.56 -24.24
C SER A 337 -4.47 -3.01 -23.00
N ASP A 338 -4.51 -3.76 -21.91
CA ASP A 338 -3.76 -3.39 -20.72
C ASP A 338 -2.25 -3.32 -21.04
N PRO A 339 -1.56 -2.22 -20.65
CA PRO A 339 -0.14 -2.10 -20.87
C PRO A 339 0.62 -3.17 -20.08
N SER A 340 1.63 -3.75 -20.71
CA SER A 340 2.54 -4.67 -20.01
C SER A 340 3.38 -3.93 -18.96
N MET A 341 3.84 -4.66 -17.95
CA MET A 341 4.72 -4.17 -16.89
C MET A 341 6.19 -4.38 -17.30
N PHE A 342 7.02 -3.35 -17.20
CA PHE A 342 8.44 -3.38 -17.53
C PHE A 342 9.30 -2.86 -16.38
N GLY A 343 10.60 -3.18 -16.41
CA GLY A 343 11.56 -2.46 -15.59
C GLY A 343 11.58 -0.97 -15.96
N PRO A 344 11.74 -0.06 -14.99
CA PRO A 344 11.81 1.36 -15.29
C PRO A 344 13.13 1.72 -15.99
N ASN A 345 13.10 2.76 -16.81
CA ASN A 345 14.28 3.40 -17.40
C ASN A 345 14.40 4.89 -17.00
N VAL A 346 13.35 5.44 -16.37
CA VAL A 346 13.26 6.82 -15.87
C VAL A 346 12.75 6.80 -14.43
N LEU A 347 13.18 7.78 -13.64
CA LEU A 347 12.58 8.12 -12.36
C LEU A 347 11.98 9.53 -12.46
N PHE A 348 10.70 9.68 -12.11
CA PHE A 348 10.12 10.98 -11.84
C PHE A 348 10.29 11.30 -10.35
N GLU A 349 10.79 12.49 -10.06
CA GLU A 349 10.95 12.97 -8.70
C GLU A 349 10.24 14.29 -8.50
N ASN A 350 9.52 14.42 -7.39
CA ASN A 350 9.05 15.70 -6.88
C ASN A 350 9.72 15.98 -5.53
N LEU A 351 10.52 17.04 -5.47
CA LEU A 351 11.37 17.37 -4.33
C LEU A 351 10.59 17.97 -3.16
N ILE A 352 9.44 18.60 -3.41
CA ILE A 352 8.61 19.20 -2.36
C ILE A 352 7.83 18.12 -1.61
N TYR A 353 7.15 17.25 -2.36
CA TYR A 353 6.31 16.20 -1.80
C TYR A 353 7.06 14.89 -1.56
N ARG A 354 8.35 14.83 -1.93
CA ARG A 354 9.22 13.64 -1.83
C ARG A 354 8.64 12.43 -2.56
N TRP A 355 8.05 12.65 -3.72
CA TRP A 355 7.55 11.59 -4.57
C TRP A 355 8.66 11.06 -5.46
N HIS A 356 8.77 9.73 -5.54
CA HIS A 356 9.69 9.01 -6.40
C HIS A 356 8.88 7.96 -7.16
N VAL A 357 8.72 8.14 -8.46
CA VAL A 357 7.87 7.28 -9.29
C VAL A 357 8.74 6.64 -10.37
N PRO A 358 9.09 5.34 -10.26
CA PRO A 358 9.76 4.64 -11.33
C PRO A 358 8.84 4.53 -12.56
N MET A 359 9.37 4.83 -13.74
CA MET A 359 8.62 4.87 -14.99
C MET A 359 9.32 4.07 -16.09
N ALA A 360 8.53 3.28 -16.81
CA ALA A 360 8.89 2.76 -18.11
C ALA A 360 8.46 3.79 -19.17
N ALA A 361 9.42 4.35 -19.89
CA ALA A 361 9.23 5.50 -20.77
C ALA A 361 9.84 5.22 -22.15
N ALA A 362 8.99 4.82 -23.11
CA ALA A 362 9.42 4.62 -24.49
C ALA A 362 9.91 5.89 -25.20
N PHE A 363 9.56 7.08 -24.68
CA PHE A 363 10.01 8.35 -25.26
C PHE A 363 11.49 8.67 -24.98
N VAL A 364 12.12 7.95 -24.06
CA VAL A 364 13.53 8.16 -23.71
C VAL A 364 14.40 7.24 -24.54
N THR A 365 14.87 7.76 -25.67
CA THR A 365 15.82 7.05 -26.54
C THR A 365 17.24 7.09 -25.98
N ILE A 366 17.63 8.17 -25.29
CA ILE A 366 18.92 8.32 -24.61
C ILE A 366 18.68 9.08 -23.30
N THR A 367 19.19 8.57 -22.17
CA THR A 367 18.97 9.17 -20.84
C THR A 367 19.56 10.57 -20.67
N SER A 368 20.50 10.98 -21.52
CA SER A 368 21.03 12.35 -21.57
C SER A 368 19.98 13.40 -21.90
N ASP A 369 18.87 13.01 -22.54
CA ASP A 369 17.80 13.92 -22.95
C ASP A 369 16.92 14.34 -21.76
N LEU A 370 16.99 13.63 -20.63
CA LEU A 370 16.17 13.86 -19.44
C LEU A 370 16.48 15.18 -18.74
N ALA A 371 17.75 15.60 -18.72
CA ALA A 371 18.19 16.80 -18.00
C ALA A 371 17.58 18.11 -18.57
N GLY A 372 17.08 18.09 -19.81
CA GLY A 372 16.41 19.22 -20.44
C GLY A 372 14.88 19.20 -20.32
N LEU A 373 14.29 18.12 -19.80
CA LEU A 373 12.84 17.98 -19.67
C LEU A 373 12.39 18.54 -18.32
N THR A 374 11.54 19.56 -18.36
CA THR A 374 10.82 20.04 -17.18
C THR A 374 9.45 19.35 -17.14
N PRO A 375 9.17 18.50 -16.13
CA PRO A 375 7.86 17.87 -15.99
C PRO A 375 6.75 18.91 -15.85
N SER A 376 5.54 18.58 -16.30
CA SER A 376 4.37 19.45 -16.15
C SER A 376 3.80 19.52 -14.73
N LEU A 377 4.21 18.61 -13.85
CA LEU A 377 3.75 18.53 -12.47
C LEU A 377 4.74 19.20 -11.52
N GLY A 378 4.22 19.94 -10.54
CA GLY A 378 5.00 20.75 -9.59
C GLY A 378 5.22 22.19 -10.05
N ASN A 379 5.67 23.08 -9.16
CA ASN A 379 6.13 24.39 -9.63
C ASN A 379 7.44 24.21 -10.41
N THR A 380 7.77 25.18 -11.27
CA THR A 380 8.99 25.16 -12.07
C THR A 380 10.22 24.94 -11.18
N GLY A 381 10.92 23.82 -11.39
CA GLY A 381 12.12 23.44 -10.65
C GLY A 381 11.89 22.45 -9.49
N ASP A 382 10.64 22.14 -9.14
CA ASP A 382 10.32 21.23 -8.03
C ASP A 382 10.26 19.76 -8.46
N SER A 383 10.18 19.49 -9.76
CA SER A 383 10.14 18.14 -10.31
C SER A 383 11.17 17.94 -11.40
N ARG A 384 11.69 16.72 -11.52
CA ARG A 384 12.66 16.34 -12.54
C ARG A 384 12.44 14.91 -13.01
N LEU A 385 12.88 14.64 -14.23
CA LEU A 385 13.09 13.28 -14.73
C LEU A 385 14.59 13.00 -14.71
N VAL A 386 14.95 11.85 -14.17
CA VAL A 386 16.34 11.39 -14.10
C VAL A 386 16.42 9.96 -14.59
N ALA A 387 17.63 9.53 -14.98
CA ALA A 387 17.82 8.18 -15.44
C ALA A 387 17.56 7.21 -14.28
N TRP A 388 16.84 6.13 -14.55
CA TRP A 388 16.69 5.09 -13.55
C TRP A 388 18.07 4.54 -13.15
N GLY A 389 18.41 4.58 -11.86
CA GLY A 389 19.74 4.23 -11.34
C GLY A 389 20.78 5.35 -11.32
N SER A 390 20.46 6.60 -11.68
CA SER A 390 21.39 7.73 -11.47
C SER A 390 21.41 8.27 -10.05
N GLU A 391 20.35 8.02 -9.29
CA GLU A 391 20.16 8.47 -7.89
C GLU A 391 20.73 7.44 -6.91
N GLY A 392 22.07 7.30 -6.82
CA GLY A 392 22.80 6.83 -5.63
C GLY A 392 22.43 5.52 -4.90
N SER A 393 21.49 4.70 -5.38
CA SER A 393 21.15 3.38 -4.85
C SER A 393 22.17 2.34 -5.32
N ASP A 394 22.18 1.17 -4.68
CA ASP A 394 23.02 0.05 -5.10
C ASP A 394 22.58 -0.45 -6.50
N THR A 395 23.14 0.19 -7.54
CA THR A 395 22.83 -0.07 -8.95
C THR A 395 23.08 -1.52 -9.36
N SER A 396 23.80 -2.30 -8.56
CA SER A 396 24.00 -3.74 -8.82
C SER A 396 22.72 -4.57 -8.62
N ARG A 397 21.72 -4.01 -7.93
CA ARG A 397 20.47 -4.70 -7.55
C ARG A 397 19.26 -4.20 -8.34
N MET A 398 19.45 -3.14 -9.12
CA MET A 398 18.42 -2.52 -9.95
C MET A 398 18.37 -3.19 -11.32
N THR A 399 17.17 -3.35 -11.88
CA THR A 399 17.01 -3.69 -13.30
C THR A 399 16.52 -2.45 -14.03
N VAL A 400 17.22 -2.11 -15.13
CA VAL A 400 16.83 -1.06 -16.05
C VAL A 400 16.11 -1.70 -17.23
N GLY A 401 14.85 -1.32 -17.49
CA GLY A 401 14.13 -1.79 -18.67
C GLY A 401 14.79 -1.29 -19.94
N THR A 402 15.01 -2.17 -20.91
CA THR A 402 15.57 -1.76 -22.19
C THR A 402 14.51 -1.04 -23.02
N LEU A 403 14.94 -0.11 -23.86
CA LEU A 403 14.05 0.57 -24.80
C LEU A 403 13.31 -0.44 -25.71
N GLU A 404 14.00 -1.50 -26.12
CA GLU A 404 13.44 -2.56 -26.97
C GLU A 404 12.32 -3.32 -26.26
N GLU A 405 12.48 -3.70 -24.98
CA GLU A 405 11.43 -4.35 -24.18
C GLU A 405 10.21 -3.43 -24.02
N ILE A 406 10.46 -2.18 -23.62
CA ILE A 406 9.44 -1.17 -23.36
C ILE A 406 8.63 -0.87 -24.63
N ILE A 407 9.29 -0.77 -25.79
CA ILE A 407 8.63 -0.58 -27.09
C ILE A 407 7.90 -1.86 -27.53
N ALA A 408 8.53 -3.03 -27.44
CA ALA A 408 7.96 -4.27 -27.95
C ALA A 408 6.62 -4.62 -27.29
N GLY A 409 6.49 -4.42 -25.97
CA GLY A 409 5.22 -4.68 -25.30
C GLY A 409 4.21 -3.53 -25.40
N ALA A 410 4.59 -2.33 -25.87
CA ALA A 410 3.64 -1.30 -26.30
C ALA A 410 3.01 -1.64 -27.68
N VAL A 411 3.70 -2.42 -28.50
CA VAL A 411 3.24 -2.82 -29.86
C VAL A 411 2.41 -4.12 -29.83
N GLY A 412 2.54 -4.97 -28.79
CA GLY A 412 1.75 -6.19 -28.60
C GLY A 412 0.24 -5.97 -28.43
N ALA A 413 -0.16 -4.74 -28.11
CA ALA A 413 -1.51 -4.21 -28.07
C ALA A 413 -2.22 -4.09 -29.42
N ALA A 414 -1.46 -3.82 -30.48
CA ALA A 414 -1.98 -3.27 -31.73
C ALA A 414 -2.08 -4.30 -32.88
N ASN A 415 -1.58 -5.52 -32.71
CA ASN A 415 -1.39 -6.46 -33.83
C ASN A 415 -2.41 -7.61 -33.89
N GLY A 416 -3.67 -7.29 -33.59
CA GLY A 416 -4.82 -8.10 -33.96
C GLY A 416 -5.38 -7.80 -35.36
N SER A 417 -4.54 -7.57 -36.38
CA SER A 417 -4.99 -7.61 -37.79
C SER A 417 -3.80 -7.66 -38.74
N SER A 418 -3.56 -8.82 -39.36
CA SER A 418 -2.59 -8.97 -40.44
C SER A 418 -3.06 -8.28 -41.72
N SER A 419 -2.15 -7.62 -42.44
CA SER A 419 -1.94 -7.96 -43.86
C SER A 419 -0.61 -7.41 -44.39
N THR A 420 0.16 -8.34 -44.94
CA THR A 420 1.31 -8.17 -45.85
C THR A 420 1.09 -7.15 -46.98
N ALA A 421 2.07 -6.28 -47.20
CA ALA A 421 2.43 -5.81 -48.55
C ALA A 421 3.91 -5.38 -48.59
N GLU A 422 4.61 -5.88 -49.61
CA GLU A 422 6.04 -5.72 -49.85
C GLU A 422 6.48 -4.30 -50.25
N SER A 423 7.76 -4.06 -49.96
CA SER A 423 8.74 -3.14 -50.57
C SER A 423 8.37 -2.43 -51.89
N SER A 424 8.50 -1.10 -51.90
CA SER A 424 9.17 -0.41 -53.00
C SER A 424 9.81 0.90 -52.54
N THR A 425 11.11 1.00 -52.79
CA THR A 425 11.98 2.17 -52.71
C THR A 425 11.53 3.31 -53.63
N ALA A 426 11.50 4.54 -53.12
CA ALA A 426 11.74 5.74 -53.92
C ALA A 426 12.17 6.93 -53.04
N SER A 427 13.40 7.40 -53.29
CA SER A 427 13.95 8.69 -52.88
C SER A 427 13.32 9.81 -53.70
N THR A 428 12.99 10.97 -53.12
CA THR A 428 13.58 12.29 -53.48
C THR A 428 12.88 13.50 -52.84
N THR A 429 13.74 14.41 -52.36
CA THR A 429 13.67 15.89 -52.34
C THR A 429 12.74 16.69 -51.43
N ALA A 430 13.43 17.59 -50.71
CA ALA A 430 12.95 18.75 -49.97
C ALA A 430 12.27 19.82 -50.85
N SER A 431 11.33 20.56 -50.25
CA SER A 431 11.14 21.98 -50.56
C SER A 431 10.55 22.73 -49.36
N THR A 432 11.08 23.94 -49.19
CA THR A 432 10.81 24.98 -48.17
C THR A 432 9.66 25.91 -48.57
N ALA A 433 8.89 26.40 -47.59
CA ALA A 433 8.27 27.75 -47.51
C ALA A 433 7.53 27.86 -46.15
N SER A 434 7.97 28.65 -45.16
CA SER A 434 7.86 30.11 -44.98
C SER A 434 6.48 30.62 -44.52
N ASP A 435 6.46 31.08 -43.26
CA ASP A 435 5.74 32.20 -42.61
C ASP A 435 4.32 32.59 -43.01
N VAL A 436 3.41 32.68 -42.02
CA VAL A 436 2.63 33.90 -41.73
C VAL A 436 2.31 34.01 -40.22
N SER A 437 2.63 35.17 -39.65
CA SER A 437 2.25 35.68 -38.32
C SER A 437 1.11 36.71 -38.44
N SER A 438 0.20 36.80 -37.46
CA SER A 438 -0.51 38.03 -36.98
C SER A 438 -1.62 37.66 -35.98
N THR A 439 -1.47 37.93 -34.67
CA THR A 439 -1.88 39.11 -33.88
C THR A 439 -3.36 39.23 -33.46
N LEU A 440 -3.51 39.35 -32.14
CA LEU A 440 -4.57 39.86 -31.25
C LEU A 440 -5.74 40.67 -31.84
N ALA A 441 -6.92 40.48 -31.23
CA ALA A 441 -7.75 41.58 -30.71
C ALA A 441 -8.75 41.11 -29.62
N SER A 442 -8.77 41.85 -28.51
CA SER A 442 -9.72 41.77 -27.38
C SER A 442 -11.15 42.17 -27.76
N ALA A 443 -12.13 41.63 -27.03
CA ALA A 443 -13.30 42.41 -26.57
C ALA A 443 -13.91 41.78 -25.31
N THR A 444 -14.17 42.64 -24.32
CA THR A 444 -14.66 42.36 -22.97
C THR A 444 -16.15 42.66 -22.86
N ALA A 445 -16.77 42.03 -21.85
CA ALA A 445 -18.02 42.40 -21.15
C ALA A 445 -19.32 41.90 -21.80
N THR A 446 -20.34 41.40 -21.08
CA THR A 446 -20.81 41.78 -19.73
C THR A 446 -21.66 40.66 -19.13
N GLN A 447 -21.54 40.44 -17.81
CA GLN A 447 -22.45 39.66 -16.98
C GLN A 447 -23.77 40.40 -16.73
N THR A 448 -24.87 39.67 -16.60
CA THR A 448 -25.87 39.95 -15.55
C THR A 448 -26.46 38.63 -15.03
N SER A 449 -26.31 38.45 -13.72
CA SER A 449 -27.09 37.65 -12.76
C SER A 449 -28.59 37.97 -12.86
N SER A 450 -29.56 37.32 -12.23
CA SER A 450 -29.76 36.22 -11.26
C SER A 450 -31.30 36.19 -11.10
N GLU A 451 -31.90 35.07 -10.68
CA GLU A 451 -32.68 35.01 -9.43
C GLU A 451 -33.52 33.72 -9.32
N SER A 452 -33.46 33.24 -8.09
CA SER A 452 -34.13 32.12 -7.45
C SER A 452 -35.63 32.34 -7.22
N THR A 453 -36.37 31.26 -7.00
CA THR A 453 -37.42 31.24 -5.96
C THR A 453 -37.66 29.83 -5.44
N ALA A 454 -37.65 29.70 -4.11
CA ALA A 454 -38.02 28.50 -3.34
C ALA A 454 -39.51 28.52 -2.94
N TRP A 455 -39.98 27.42 -2.32
CA TRP A 455 -40.86 27.31 -1.14
C TRP A 455 -41.87 26.12 -1.22
N ILE A 456 -41.64 25.07 -0.39
CA ILE A 456 -42.50 24.41 0.67
C ILE A 456 -43.99 24.08 0.33
N SER A 457 -44.68 22.96 0.67
CA SER A 457 -44.75 22.00 1.82
C SER A 457 -45.65 20.74 1.55
N SER A 458 -45.42 19.65 2.33
CA SER A 458 -46.36 18.67 3.00
C SER A 458 -47.36 17.81 2.17
N GLU A 459 -47.80 16.57 2.45
CA GLU A 459 -47.89 15.58 3.56
C GLU A 459 -47.84 14.15 2.92
N GLY A 460 -47.33 13.05 3.50
CA GLY A 460 -47.97 12.15 4.50
C GLY A 460 -48.20 10.72 3.93
N GLY A 461 -47.79 9.65 4.65
CA GLY A 461 -48.27 8.26 4.39
C GLY A 461 -47.27 7.12 4.65
N ASP A 462 -47.48 6.37 5.75
CA ASP A 462 -46.82 5.11 6.12
C ASP A 462 -47.11 3.94 5.14
N SER A 463 -46.11 3.09 4.84
CA SER A 463 -46.27 1.62 4.82
C SER A 463 -44.92 0.90 4.70
N ALA A 464 -44.86 -0.27 5.35
CA ALA A 464 -43.70 -1.12 5.56
C ALA A 464 -42.90 -1.50 4.29
N SER A 465 -41.57 -1.49 4.42
CA SER A 465 -40.65 -2.04 3.43
C SER A 465 -39.61 -2.92 4.12
N THR A 466 -39.71 -4.23 3.89
CA THR A 466 -38.62 -5.19 3.97
C THR A 466 -37.42 -4.63 3.21
N SER A 467 -36.37 -4.20 3.94
CA SER A 467 -35.11 -3.80 3.32
C SER A 467 -34.42 -5.06 2.83
N LEU A 468 -34.44 -5.29 1.51
CA LEU A 468 -33.29 -5.92 0.86
C LEU A 468 -32.08 -5.07 1.26
N MET A 469 -31.11 -5.67 1.95
CA MET A 469 -29.78 -5.06 2.01
C MET A 469 -29.23 -5.13 0.60
N THR A 470 -29.29 -4.01 -0.11
CA THR A 470 -28.43 -3.76 -1.26
C THR A 470 -26.99 -3.94 -0.79
N SER A 471 -26.25 -4.84 -1.42
CA SER A 471 -24.80 -5.04 -1.22
C SER A 471 -24.12 -3.67 -1.19
N ALA A 472 -23.56 -3.31 -0.04
CA ALA A 472 -22.79 -2.09 0.11
C ALA A 472 -21.37 -2.35 -0.41
N SER A 473 -21.21 -2.39 -1.73
CA SER A 473 -19.90 -2.45 -2.36
C SER A 473 -19.21 -1.10 -2.20
N VAL A 474 -18.06 -1.05 -1.53
CA VAL A 474 -17.19 0.13 -1.59
C VAL A 474 -16.40 0.04 -2.89
N SER A 475 -16.94 0.59 -3.98
CA SER A 475 -16.10 0.92 -5.13
C SER A 475 -15.36 2.21 -4.78
N ALA A 476 -14.15 2.07 -4.23
CA ALA A 476 -13.24 3.20 -4.22
C ALA A 476 -12.93 3.51 -5.68
N ALA A 477 -13.55 4.56 -6.23
CA ALA A 477 -13.10 5.11 -7.51
C ALA A 477 -11.60 5.39 -7.32
N CYS A 478 -10.76 4.82 -8.19
CA CYS A 478 -9.33 5.05 -8.20
C CYS A 478 -9.09 6.54 -8.42
N LYS A 479 -9.16 7.30 -7.34
CA LYS A 479 -8.69 8.65 -7.26
C LYS A 479 -7.25 8.50 -6.84
N THR A 480 -6.37 8.42 -7.83
CA THR A 480 -4.99 8.83 -7.62
C THR A 480 -5.06 10.23 -7.03
N ILE A 481 -4.91 10.34 -5.71
CA ILE A 481 -4.88 11.63 -5.04
C ILE A 481 -3.52 12.23 -5.38
N THR A 482 -3.59 13.29 -6.17
CA THR A 482 -2.55 14.25 -6.55
C THR A 482 -1.71 14.75 -5.40
#